data_AF-A0A7R9DTF9-F1
#
_entry.id   AF-A0A7R9DTF9-F1
#
_cell.length_a   1.000
_cell.length_b   1.000
_cell.length_c   1.000
_cell.angle_alpha   90.00
_cell.angle_beta   90.00
_cell.angle_gamma   90.00
#
_symmetry.space_group_name_H-M   'P 1'
#
loop_
_entity.id
_entity.type
_entity.pdbx_description
1 polymer ?
#
loop_
_entity_poly.entity_id
_entity_poly.type
_entity_poly.pdbx_seq_one_letter_code
_entity_poly.pdbx_strand_id
1 'polypeptide(L)' 'MLLDDGRLKPEPREGRKRLPEPLEFACLMRASSKNKKISTVIHPKDVNKFHQAYCNLLKGNLDGLKKLKKTKTKAKATQ' A
#
# COMPACT_ATOMS: atom_id res chain seq x y z
N MET A 1 0.95 -2.25 -2.24
CA MET A 1 0.91 -3.20 -1.12
C MET A 1 1.07 -4.58 -1.70
N LEU A 2 2.18 -5.25 -1.42
CA LEU A 2 2.37 -6.66 -1.78
C LEU A 2 2.07 -7.49 -0.53
N LEU A 3 1.52 -8.70 -0.71
CA LEU A 3 1.47 -9.68 0.38
C LEU A 3 2.93 -10.02 0.74
N ASP A 4 3.27 -9.93 2.02
CA ASP A 4 4.60 -10.28 2.50
C ASP A 4 4.62 -11.75 2.91
N ASP A 5 5.42 -12.54 2.18
CA ASP A 5 5.57 -13.97 2.44
C ASP A 5 6.67 -14.28 3.48
N GLY A 6 7.19 -13.26 4.19
CA GLY A 6 8.26 -13.41 5.19
C GLY A 6 9.60 -13.91 4.64
N ARG A 7 9.79 -13.90 3.31
CA ARG A 7 10.94 -14.53 2.65
C ARG A 7 12.19 -13.68 2.79
N LEU A 8 13.22 -14.24 3.43
CA LEU A 8 14.57 -13.65 3.50
C LEU A 8 15.56 -14.28 2.50
N LYS A 9 15.12 -15.30 1.75
CA LYS A 9 15.93 -16.07 0.81
C LYS A 9 15.17 -16.27 -0.50
N PRO A 10 15.88 -16.36 -1.64
CA PRO A 10 15.26 -16.64 -2.93
C PRO A 10 14.57 -18.01 -2.95
N GLU A 11 13.63 -18.20 -3.88
CA GLU A 11 12.99 -19.49 -4.07
C GLU A 11 14.03 -20.58 -4.43
N PRO A 12 13.95 -21.76 -3.80
CA PRO A 12 14.82 -22.87 -4.14
C PRO A 12 14.64 -23.30 -5.61
N ARG A 13 15.75 -23.68 -6.26
CA ARG A 13 15.71 -24.30 -7.60
C ARG A 13 14.85 -25.56 -7.59
N GLU A 14 14.27 -25.89 -8.75
CA GLU A 14 13.47 -27.11 -8.93
C GLU A 14 14.20 -28.35 -8.40
N GLY A 15 13.48 -29.19 -7.66
CA GLY A 15 14.02 -30.37 -6.97
C GLY A 15 14.43 -30.16 -5.50
N ARG A 16 14.37 -28.92 -4.96
CA ARG A 16 14.55 -28.65 -3.52
C ARG A 16 13.23 -28.42 -2.80
N LYS A 17 13.20 -28.69 -1.49
CA LYS A 17 12.02 -28.55 -0.64
C LYS A 17 11.46 -27.12 -0.74
N ARG A 18 10.15 -27.01 -1.02
CA ARG A 18 9.44 -25.73 -1.11
C ARG A 18 9.49 -24.98 0.23
N LEU A 19 9.45 -23.65 0.15
CA LEU A 19 9.39 -22.80 1.34
C LEU A 19 8.05 -23.03 2.09
N PRO A 20 8.03 -22.87 3.42
CA PRO A 20 6.79 -22.94 4.20
C PRO A 20 5.80 -21.88 3.73
N GLU A 21 4.50 -22.20 3.79
CA GLU A 21 3.46 -21.19 3.55
C GLU A 21 3.47 -20.12 4.64
N PRO A 22 3.22 -18.84 4.29
CA PRO A 22 3.19 -17.76 5.27
C PRO A 22 2.06 -17.98 6.29
N LEU A 23 2.40 -17.99 7.58
CA LEU A 23 1.45 -18.23 8.67
C LEU A 23 0.57 -16.99 8.98
N GLU A 24 1.07 -15.79 8.67
CA GLU A 24 0.37 -14.53 8.92
C GLU A 24 0.26 -13.70 7.64
N PHE A 25 -0.94 -13.17 7.39
CA PHE A 25 -1.19 -12.24 6.28
C PHE A 25 -0.59 -10.86 6.58
N ALA A 26 0.68 -10.67 6.28
CA ALA A 26 1.33 -9.37 6.39
C ALA A 26 1.41 -8.66 5.03
N CYS A 27 1.62 -7.34 5.05
CA CYS A 27 1.80 -6.55 3.84
C CYS A 27 3.15 -5.83 3.83
N LEU A 28 3.89 -5.95 2.72
CA LEU A 28 5.11 -5.18 2.47
C LEU A 28 4.79 -3.86 1.77
N MET A 29 5.19 -2.77 2.41
CA MET A 29 5.17 -1.41 1.88
C MET A 29 6.57 -0.92 1.56
N ARG A 30 6.75 -0.34 0.38
CA ARG A 30 8.04 0.21 -0.09
C ARG A 30 7.83 1.60 -0.66
N ALA A 31 8.75 2.51 -0.35
CA ALA A 31 8.84 3.82 -0.99
C ALA A 31 10.29 4.10 -1.38
N SER A 32 10.47 4.75 -2.52
CA SER A 32 11.76 5.13 -3.05
C SER A 32 11.71 6.58 -3.49
N SER A 33 12.69 7.37 -3.09
CA SER A 33 12.89 8.73 -3.58
C SER A 33 14.36 8.88 -3.94
N LYS A 34 14.65 8.96 -5.24
CA LYS A 34 16.01 8.97 -5.80
C LYS A 34 16.82 7.79 -5.24
N ASN A 35 17.83 8.08 -4.42
CA ASN A 35 18.73 7.08 -3.81
C ASN A 35 18.28 6.60 -2.43
N LYS A 36 17.22 7.18 -1.84
CA LYS A 36 16.70 6.78 -0.53
C LYS A 36 15.58 5.76 -0.70
N LYS A 37 15.71 4.61 -0.05
CA LYS A 37 14.73 3.53 -0.07
C LYS A 37 14.32 3.20 1.35
N ILE A 38 13.01 3.05 1.56
CA ILE A 38 12.44 2.59 2.83
C ILE A 38 11.48 1.44 2.55
N SER A 39 11.43 0.48 3.48
CA SER A 39 10.51 -0.65 3.44
C SER A 39 10.01 -0.97 4.84
N THR A 40 8.74 -1.31 4.97
CA THR A 40 8.13 -1.75 6.23
C THR A 40 7.15 -2.89 5.97
N VAL A 41 7.10 -3.85 6.88
CA VAL A 41 6.09 -4.90 6.93
C VAL A 41 4.97 -4.46 7.87
N ILE A 42 3.72 -4.70 7.49
CA ILE A 42 2.52 -4.34 8.25
C ILE A 42 1.80 -5.64 8.60
N HIS A 43 1.75 -5.94 9.89
CA HIS A 43 0.95 -7.06 10.40
C HIS A 43 -0.53 -6.67 10.50
N PRO A 44 -1.46 -7.65 10.45
CA PRO A 44 -2.90 -7.40 10.57
C PRO A 44 -3.30 -6.54 11.77
N LYS A 45 -2.60 -6.74 12.90
CA LYS A 45 -2.86 -6.06 14.18
C LYS A 45 -2.67 -4.54 14.10
N ASP A 46 -1.78 -4.08 13.23
CA ASP A 46 -1.37 -2.67 13.14
C ASP A 46 -1.97 -1.96 11.92
N VAL A 47 -2.71 -2.67 11.06
CA VAL A 47 -3.29 -2.13 9.82
C VAL A 47 -4.12 -0.87 10.08
N ASN A 48 -4.96 -0.87 11.13
CA ASN A 48 -5.85 0.27 11.40
C ASN A 48 -5.06 1.54 11.76
N LYS A 49 -4.04 1.41 12.62
CA LYS A 49 -3.19 2.53 13.04
C LYS A 49 -2.34 3.03 11.87
N PHE A 50 -1.73 2.11 11.14
CA PHE A 50 -0.95 2.43 9.95
C PHE A 50 -1.80 3.13 8.90
N HIS A 51 -3.00 2.62 8.62
CA HIS A 51 -3.90 3.18 7.62
C HIS A 51 -4.28 4.64 7.93
N GLN A 52 -4.64 4.95 9.17
CA GLN A 52 -4.98 6.31 9.58
C GLN A 52 -3.81 7.28 9.38
N ALA A 53 -2.63 6.93 9.92
CA ALA A 53 -1.43 7.76 9.79
C ALA A 53 -1.00 7.92 8.32
N TYR A 54 -1.03 6.83 7.56
CA TYR A 54 -0.65 6.80 6.15
C TYR A 54 -1.58 7.63 5.26
N CYS A 55 -2.89 7.53 5.47
CA CYS A 55 -3.87 8.34 4.75
C CYS A 55 -3.69 9.84 5.02
N ASN A 56 -3.44 10.21 6.28
CA ASN A 56 -3.19 11.61 6.65
C ASN A 56 -1.89 12.12 6.02
N LEU A 57 -0.83 11.31 6.04
CA LEU A 57 0.44 11.61 5.38
C LEU A 57 0.24 11.86 3.88
N LEU A 58 -0.45 10.97 3.17
CA LEU A 58 -0.67 11.11 1.73
C LEU A 58 -1.51 12.35 1.40
N LYS A 59 -2.61 12.58 2.11
CA LYS A 59 -3.49 13.74 1.88
C LYS A 59 -2.76 15.06 2.12
N GLY A 60 -1.87 15.11 3.11
CA GLY A 60 -1.09 16.31 3.42
C GLY A 60 0.05 16.58 2.44
N ASN A 61 0.59 15.55 1.76
CA ASN A 61 1.76 15.69 0.87
C ASN A 61 1.44 15.62 -0.63
N LEU A 62 0.22 15.23 -1.03
CA LEU A 62 -0.21 15.12 -2.42
C LEU A 62 -1.18 16.26 -2.81
N ASP A 63 -0.78 17.49 -2.57
CA ASP A 63 -1.58 18.71 -2.73
C ASP A 63 -1.37 19.41 -4.09
N GLY A 64 -0.27 19.13 -4.78
CA GLY A 64 0.09 19.72 -6.08
C GLY A 64 -0.72 19.28 -7.30
N LEU A 65 -1.85 18.57 -7.12
CA LEU A 65 -2.67 18.09 -8.23
C LEU A 65 -3.65 19.17 -8.71
N LYS A 66 -3.94 19.16 -10.02
CA LYS A 66 -4.96 20.04 -10.61
C LYS A 66 -6.32 19.74 -9.96
N LYS A 67 -6.98 20.78 -9.44
CA LYS A 67 -8.34 20.66 -8.89
C LYS A 67 -9.26 20.03 -9.94
N LEU A 68 -9.96 18.96 -9.54
CA LEU A 68 -10.98 18.36 -10.38
C LEU A 68 -12.02 19.44 -10.69
N LYS A 69 -12.18 19.81 -11.97
CA LYS A 69 -13.30 20.64 -12.39
C LYS A 69 -14.55 19.80 -12.15
N LYS A 70 -15.31 20.12 -11.09
CA LYS A 70 -16.66 19.57 -10.92
C LYS A 70 -17.45 20.01 -12.15
N THR A 71 -17.68 19.09 -13.09
CA THR A 71 -18.73 19.28 -14.09
C THR A 71 -20.01 19.47 -13.31
N LYS A 72 -20.58 20.68 -13.38
CA LYS A 72 -21.91 20.94 -12.84
C LYS A 72 -22.87 20.02 -13.60
N THR A 73 -23.22 18.87 -13.03
CA THR A 73 -24.42 18.15 -13.45
C THR A 73 -25.55 19.13 -13.21
N LYS A 74 -26.09 19.71 -14.28
CA LYS A 74 -27.30 20.52 -14.20
C LYS A 74 -28.40 19.57 -13.69
N ALA A 75 -28.69 19.63 -12.40
CA ALA A 75 -29.96 19.13 -11.90
C ALA A 75 -31.04 19.97 -12.62
N LYS A 76 -31.75 19.35 -13.56
CA LYS A 76 -32.99 19.93 -14.07
C LYS A 76 -33.99 19.82 -12.93
N ALA A 77 -34.48 20.97 -12.46
CA ALA A 77 -35.66 21.04 -11.61
C ALA A 77 -36.89 20.55 -12.38
N THR A 78 -37.74 19.78 -11.72
CA THR A 78 -39.13 19.45 -12.08
C THR A 78 -39.77 18.99 -10.75
N GLN A 79 -40.93 19.41 -10.28
CA GLN A 79 -41.89 20.46 -10.65
C GLN A 79 -42.40 21.06 -9.32
#